data_AF-R9ADF8-F1
#
_entry.id   AF-R9ADF8-F1
#
_cell.length_a   1.000
_cell.length_b   1.000
_cell.length_c   1.000
_cell.angle_alpha   90.00
_cell.angle_beta   90.00
_cell.angle_gamma   90.00
#
_symmetry.space_group_name_H-M   'P 1'
#
loop_
_entity.id
_entity.type
_entity.pdbx_description
1 polymer ?
#
loop_
_entity_poly.entity_id
_entity_poly.type
_entity_poly.pdbx_seq_one_letter_code
_entity_poly.pdbx_strand_id
1 'polypeptide(L)'
;MSGGKDSLRQALFVKEILKMRPLLVSLGYPPEQVTERGVQNISNMISHGFDCITINPAPGIWKDLKRKGFKQYTNSFRSTELALFSSVPKLAIAYQIPLIWWGENSALQVGETAIMGKSGSDGNNLRKMNTLNGGDITWLLSDEIKKNQILQYCYPSPEEMEQANLRITFLGYFWKDWSLLNNGIYSILRGLDIRDEKPWEIGDPYGITSLDEDFVTFNQMIKYLKYGFGRITDYVNEDIRNGIMTREDGVQLVKKYDGTCSPKYIEKFANYIGITVEEFWEQVDQSVNSELFEKIGLGKYKPKFVVGVGL
;
A
#
# COMPACT_ATOMS: atom_id res chain seq x y z
N MET A 1 -5.25 3.81 -9.17
CA MET A 1 -5.84 4.98 -8.47
C MET A 1 -6.69 4.50 -7.32
N SER A 2 -6.37 4.92 -6.09
CA SER A 2 -7.09 4.51 -4.87
C SER A 2 -8.15 5.52 -4.41
N GLY A 3 -8.24 6.70 -5.04
CA GLY A 3 -9.06 7.79 -4.50
C GLY A 3 -8.32 8.64 -3.47
N GLY A 4 -7.16 8.18 -2.98
CA GLY A 4 -6.37 8.85 -1.96
C GLY A 4 -5.59 10.08 -2.47
N LYS A 5 -4.88 10.71 -1.54
CA LYS A 5 -4.16 11.97 -1.72
C LYS A 5 -3.19 11.98 -2.91
N ASP A 6 -2.35 10.96 -3.03
CA ASP A 6 -1.31 10.92 -4.07
C ASP A 6 -1.95 10.74 -5.45
N SER A 7 -2.97 9.87 -5.51
CA SER A 7 -3.71 9.63 -6.74
C SER A 7 -4.50 10.85 -7.22
N LEU A 8 -5.10 11.64 -6.32
CA LEU A 8 -5.87 12.82 -6.73
C LEU A 8 -4.94 13.92 -7.24
N ARG A 9 -3.87 14.21 -6.49
CA ARG A 9 -2.88 15.21 -6.92
C ARG A 9 -2.22 14.82 -8.25
N GLN A 10 -1.83 13.56 -8.43
CA GLN A 10 -1.23 13.12 -9.70
C GLN A 10 -2.21 13.21 -10.88
N ALA A 11 -3.47 12.82 -10.69
CA ALA A 11 -4.46 12.86 -11.76
C ALA A 11 -4.68 14.29 -12.26
N LEU A 12 -4.87 15.21 -11.31
CA LEU A 12 -5.06 16.62 -11.60
C LEU A 12 -3.84 17.24 -12.25
N PHE A 13 -2.62 16.94 -11.78
CA PHE A 13 -1.41 17.45 -12.42
C PHE A 13 -1.27 16.95 -13.87
N VAL A 14 -1.49 15.66 -14.13
CA VAL A 14 -1.40 15.10 -15.50
C VAL A 14 -2.42 15.75 -16.43
N LYS A 15 -3.63 16.02 -15.93
CA LYS A 15 -4.69 16.70 -16.70
C LYS A 15 -4.40 18.19 -16.89
N GLU A 16 -4.13 18.91 -15.81
CA GLU A 16 -4.13 20.38 -15.79
C GLU A 16 -2.78 20.97 -16.17
N ILE A 17 -1.68 20.33 -15.80
CA ILE A 17 -0.31 20.85 -16.03
C ILE A 17 0.28 20.21 -17.28
N LEU A 18 0.23 18.88 -17.40
CA LEU A 18 0.74 18.18 -18.58
C LEU A 18 -0.23 18.25 -19.78
N LYS A 19 -1.44 18.78 -19.58
CA LYS A 19 -2.49 18.93 -20.61
C LYS A 19 -2.85 17.60 -21.29
N MET A 20 -2.72 16.49 -20.56
CA MET A 20 -3.05 15.16 -21.05
C MET A 20 -4.52 14.79 -20.74
N ARG A 21 -4.98 13.71 -21.34
CA ARG A 21 -6.28 13.08 -21.03
C ARG A 21 -6.03 11.70 -20.39
N PRO A 22 -5.71 11.65 -19.08
CA PRO A 22 -5.39 10.38 -18.45
C PRO A 22 -6.66 9.53 -18.25
N LEU A 23 -6.57 8.24 -18.59
CA LEU A 23 -7.53 7.23 -18.15
C LEU A 23 -7.14 6.77 -16.75
N LEU A 24 -8.07 6.89 -15.80
CA LEU A 24 -7.84 6.38 -14.45
C LEU A 24 -8.12 4.88 -14.40
N VAL A 25 -7.19 4.14 -13.81
CA VAL A 25 -7.37 2.70 -13.55
C VAL A 25 -7.37 2.48 -12.05
N SER A 26 -8.45 1.95 -11.51
CA SER A 26 -8.61 1.62 -10.09
C SER A 26 -8.76 0.12 -9.93
N LEU A 27 -7.96 -0.49 -9.05
CA LEU A 27 -8.28 -1.81 -8.51
C LEU A 27 -9.04 -1.59 -7.21
N GLY A 28 -10.33 -1.89 -7.20
CA GLY A 28 -11.15 -1.82 -6.01
C GLY A 28 -10.84 -2.98 -5.08
N TYR A 29 -10.81 -2.70 -3.78
CA TYR A 29 -10.99 -3.77 -2.80
C TYR A 29 -12.40 -4.37 -2.99
N PRO A 30 -12.56 -5.70 -3.00
CA PRO A 30 -13.87 -6.29 -3.14
C PRO A 30 -14.82 -5.92 -1.97
N PRO A 31 -16.14 -6.13 -2.14
CA PRO A 31 -17.11 -6.06 -1.06
C PRO A 31 -16.61 -6.71 0.25
N GLU A 32 -17.11 -6.21 1.38
CA GLU A 32 -16.69 -6.55 2.75
C GLU A 32 -15.33 -5.98 3.19
N GLN A 33 -14.39 -5.67 2.28
CA GLN A 33 -13.12 -5.01 2.64
C GLN A 33 -13.12 -3.49 2.38
N VAL A 34 -13.68 -3.06 1.24
CA VAL A 34 -13.67 -1.63 0.85
C VAL A 34 -14.45 -0.77 1.84
N THR A 35 -13.95 0.43 2.11
CA THR A 35 -14.62 1.42 2.95
C THR A 35 -15.56 2.30 2.12
N GLU A 36 -16.64 2.79 2.74
CA GLU A 36 -17.51 3.80 2.13
C GLU A 36 -16.71 5.06 1.75
N ARG A 37 -15.81 5.50 2.64
CA ARG A 37 -14.86 6.60 2.39
C ARG A 37 -14.06 6.41 1.10
N GLY A 38 -13.53 5.20 0.87
CA GLY A 38 -12.81 4.86 -0.35
C GLY A 38 -13.64 5.04 -1.60
N VAL A 39 -14.88 4.54 -1.57
CA VAL A 39 -15.85 4.66 -2.66
C VAL A 39 -16.17 6.13 -2.93
N GLN A 40 -16.45 6.92 -1.89
CA GLN A 40 -16.73 8.35 -2.03
C GLN A 40 -15.51 9.12 -2.54
N ASN A 41 -14.30 8.77 -2.13
CA ASN A 41 -13.06 9.40 -2.61
C ASN A 41 -12.78 9.09 -4.10
N ILE A 42 -13.08 7.88 -4.56
CA ILE A 42 -13.05 7.55 -6.00
C ILE A 42 -14.12 8.36 -6.75
N SER A 43 -15.33 8.47 -6.20
CA SER A 43 -16.41 9.28 -6.78
C SER A 43 -16.01 10.75 -6.90
N ASN A 44 -15.44 11.33 -5.84
CA ASN A 44 -14.88 12.67 -5.84
C ASN A 44 -13.83 12.83 -6.96
N MET A 45 -12.89 11.90 -7.08
CA MET A 45 -11.88 11.92 -8.13
C MET A 45 -12.48 11.92 -9.53
N ILE A 46 -13.47 11.07 -9.80
CA ILE A 46 -14.18 11.02 -11.09
C ILE A 46 -14.91 12.34 -11.37
N SER A 47 -15.49 12.96 -10.33
CA SER A 47 -16.23 14.22 -10.44
C SER A 47 -15.37 15.40 -10.94
N HIS A 48 -14.04 15.32 -10.81
CA HIS A 48 -13.09 16.25 -11.43
C HIS A 48 -12.97 16.09 -12.95
N GLY A 49 -13.82 15.28 -13.59
CA GLY A 49 -13.95 15.12 -15.03
C GLY A 49 -12.90 14.16 -15.61
N PHE A 50 -12.79 12.97 -15.01
CA PHE A 50 -11.93 11.90 -15.48
C PHE A 50 -12.74 10.67 -15.87
N ASP A 51 -12.33 10.00 -16.95
CA ASP A 51 -12.76 8.64 -17.23
C ASP A 51 -12.04 7.67 -16.29
N CYS A 52 -12.77 6.73 -15.70
CA CYS A 52 -12.22 5.76 -14.75
C CYS A 52 -12.72 4.34 -15.03
N ILE A 53 -11.80 3.38 -15.09
CA ILE A 53 -12.10 1.96 -15.11
C ILE A 53 -11.78 1.37 -13.75
N THR A 54 -12.79 0.78 -13.12
CA THR A 54 -12.65 0.06 -11.86
C THR A 54 -12.66 -1.44 -12.10
N ILE A 55 -11.61 -2.11 -11.64
CA ILE A 55 -11.44 -3.56 -11.66
C ILE A 55 -11.78 -4.07 -10.26
N ASN A 56 -12.69 -5.04 -10.15
CA ASN A 56 -13.07 -5.64 -8.87
C ASN A 56 -12.81 -7.15 -8.91
N PRO A 57 -11.82 -7.65 -8.15
CA PRO A 57 -11.57 -9.08 -8.01
C PRO A 57 -12.75 -9.81 -7.36
N ALA A 58 -12.87 -11.12 -7.65
CA ALA A 58 -13.91 -11.95 -7.04
C ALA A 58 -13.71 -12.03 -5.50
N PRO A 59 -14.72 -11.66 -4.67
CA PRO A 59 -14.55 -11.56 -3.22
C PRO A 59 -14.10 -12.85 -2.55
N GLY A 60 -14.65 -14.00 -2.94
CA GLY A 60 -14.29 -15.31 -2.37
C GLY A 60 -12.82 -15.65 -2.58
N ILE A 61 -12.34 -15.57 -3.83
CA ILE A 61 -10.93 -15.81 -4.18
C ILE A 61 -10.02 -14.82 -3.48
N TRP A 62 -10.41 -13.55 -3.44
CA TRP A 62 -9.64 -12.51 -2.76
C TRP A 62 -9.44 -12.81 -1.28
N LYS A 63 -10.52 -13.18 -0.57
CA LYS A 63 -10.51 -13.58 0.84
C LYS A 63 -9.64 -14.82 1.08
N ASP A 64 -9.76 -15.83 0.22
CA ASP A 64 -8.96 -17.05 0.31
C ASP A 64 -7.46 -16.78 0.10
N LEU A 65 -7.12 -15.94 -0.88
CA LEU A 65 -5.74 -15.54 -1.13
C LEU A 65 -5.17 -14.62 -0.05
N LYS A 66 -5.98 -13.76 0.57
CA LYS A 66 -5.56 -12.98 1.76
C LYS A 66 -5.27 -13.90 2.94
N ARG A 67 -6.13 -14.90 3.19
CA ARG A 67 -5.91 -15.93 4.21
C ARG A 67 -4.62 -16.71 3.94
N LYS A 68 -4.40 -17.16 2.70
CA LYS A 68 -3.19 -17.87 2.29
C LYS A 68 -1.93 -17.03 2.50
N GLY A 69 -1.95 -15.77 2.05
CA GLY A 69 -0.84 -14.82 2.26
C GLY A 69 -0.53 -14.57 3.73
N PHE A 70 -1.57 -14.40 4.56
CA PHE A 70 -1.40 -14.23 6.01
C PHE A 70 -0.80 -15.48 6.68
N LYS A 71 -1.32 -16.68 6.40
CA LYS A 71 -0.80 -17.93 6.99
C LYS A 71 0.65 -18.23 6.58
N GLN A 72 1.02 -17.94 5.33
CA GLN A 72 2.35 -18.30 4.81
C GLN A 72 3.43 -17.26 5.11
N TYR A 73 3.08 -15.97 5.14
CA TYR A 73 4.05 -14.88 5.21
C TYR A 73 3.80 -13.92 6.38
N THR A 74 2.72 -14.10 7.13
CA THR A 74 2.22 -13.12 8.10
C THR A 74 2.12 -11.74 7.42
N ASN A 75 1.61 -11.74 6.19
CA ASN A 75 1.37 -10.56 5.37
C ASN A 75 0.22 -10.86 4.39
N SER A 76 -0.97 -10.34 4.69
CA SER A 76 -2.16 -10.57 3.86
C SER A 76 -2.16 -9.79 2.54
N PHE A 77 -1.27 -8.80 2.39
CA PHE A 77 -1.21 -7.95 1.20
C PHE A 77 -0.38 -8.54 0.08
N ARG A 78 0.46 -9.55 0.34
CA ARG A 78 1.33 -10.16 -0.69
C ARG A 78 0.54 -10.64 -1.91
N SER A 79 -0.63 -11.26 -1.71
CA SER A 79 -1.50 -11.67 -2.81
C SER A 79 -2.21 -10.49 -3.46
N THR A 80 -2.66 -9.51 -2.68
CA THR A 80 -3.45 -8.38 -3.19
C THR A 80 -2.59 -7.38 -3.98
N GLU A 81 -1.31 -7.26 -3.64
CA GLU A 81 -0.36 -6.42 -4.37
C GLU A 81 -0.05 -6.99 -5.76
N LEU A 82 0.01 -8.32 -5.92
CA LEU A 82 0.06 -8.95 -7.25
C LEU A 82 -1.11 -8.48 -8.11
N ALA A 83 -2.31 -8.44 -7.55
CA ALA A 83 -3.48 -7.94 -8.27
C ALA A 83 -3.35 -6.45 -8.60
N LEU A 84 -2.97 -5.64 -7.61
CA LEU A 84 -2.85 -4.18 -7.73
C LEU A 84 -1.88 -3.77 -8.84
N PHE A 85 -0.67 -4.32 -8.80
CA PHE A 85 0.40 -3.91 -9.70
C PHE A 85 0.30 -4.52 -11.08
N SER A 86 -0.35 -5.69 -11.25
CA SER A 86 -0.56 -6.26 -12.58
C SER A 86 -1.76 -5.67 -13.32
N SER A 87 -2.78 -5.18 -12.61
CA SER A 87 -4.00 -4.67 -13.22
C SER A 87 -3.78 -3.49 -14.18
N VAL A 88 -2.92 -2.53 -13.80
CA VAL A 88 -2.62 -1.34 -14.61
C VAL A 88 -1.90 -1.68 -15.93
N PRO A 89 -0.75 -2.41 -15.93
CA PRO A 89 -0.06 -2.75 -17.18
C PRO A 89 -0.89 -3.68 -18.08
N LYS A 90 -1.67 -4.61 -17.52
CA LYS A 90 -2.60 -5.43 -18.33
C LYS A 90 -3.61 -4.57 -19.09
N LEU A 91 -4.22 -3.60 -18.40
CA LEU A 91 -5.21 -2.72 -19.01
C LEU A 91 -4.54 -1.79 -20.04
N ALA A 92 -3.37 -1.25 -19.72
CA ALA A 92 -2.60 -0.43 -20.64
C ALA A 92 -2.28 -1.17 -21.95
N ILE A 93 -1.90 -2.45 -21.88
CA ILE A 93 -1.70 -3.30 -23.07
C ILE A 93 -3.02 -3.48 -23.83
N ALA A 94 -4.11 -3.85 -23.14
CA ALA A 94 -5.41 -4.10 -23.76
C ALA A 94 -6.00 -2.86 -24.47
N TYR A 95 -5.80 -1.67 -23.90
CA TYR A 95 -6.25 -0.40 -24.46
C TYR A 95 -5.20 0.28 -25.36
N GLN A 96 -4.05 -0.35 -25.56
CA GLN A 96 -2.94 0.18 -26.37
C GLN A 96 -2.47 1.57 -25.89
N ILE A 97 -2.38 1.75 -24.57
CA ILE A 97 -1.89 2.96 -23.91
C ILE A 97 -0.44 2.72 -23.48
N PRO A 98 0.57 3.28 -24.19
CA PRO A 98 1.98 2.93 -23.96
C PRO A 98 2.62 3.69 -22.80
N LEU A 99 1.89 4.53 -22.07
CA LEU A 99 2.43 5.35 -20.98
C LEU A 99 1.57 5.19 -19.72
N ILE A 100 2.22 4.77 -18.63
CA ILE A 100 1.63 4.68 -17.31
C ILE A 100 2.32 5.68 -16.39
N TRP A 101 1.52 6.52 -15.75
CA TRP A 101 1.96 7.35 -14.64
C TRP A 101 1.69 6.62 -13.31
N TRP A 102 2.75 6.40 -12.54
CA TRP A 102 2.66 6.00 -11.14
C TRP A 102 3.10 7.15 -10.24
N GLY A 103 2.60 7.16 -9.00
CA GLY A 103 2.89 8.25 -8.07
C GLY A 103 4.34 8.25 -7.66
N GLU A 104 4.75 7.22 -6.93
CA GLU A 104 5.98 7.25 -6.15
C GLU A 104 6.92 6.07 -6.43
N ASN A 105 8.22 6.33 -6.33
CA ASN A 105 9.26 5.32 -6.43
C ASN A 105 9.68 4.86 -5.04
N SER A 106 9.22 3.67 -4.60
CA SER A 106 9.56 3.11 -3.29
C SER A 106 11.08 2.93 -3.07
N ALA A 107 11.89 2.80 -4.13
CA ALA A 107 13.35 2.78 -4.02
C ALA A 107 13.91 4.08 -3.44
N LEU A 108 13.35 5.22 -3.86
CA LEU A 108 13.83 6.55 -3.47
C LEU A 108 13.23 7.00 -2.14
N GLN A 109 12.00 6.59 -1.82
CA GLN A 109 11.32 7.01 -0.60
C GLN A 109 11.68 6.17 0.62
N VAL A 110 11.70 4.83 0.44
CA VAL A 110 11.82 3.86 1.54
C VAL A 110 12.97 2.86 1.32
N GLY A 111 13.76 3.02 0.26
CA GLY A 111 14.99 2.25 0.06
C GLY A 111 14.80 0.86 -0.55
N GLU A 112 13.67 0.57 -1.22
CA GLU A 112 13.46 -0.70 -1.92
C GLU A 112 14.28 -0.78 -3.23
N THR A 113 15.56 -1.13 -3.11
CA THR A 113 16.52 -1.10 -4.23
C THR A 113 16.17 -2.03 -5.40
N ALA A 114 15.38 -3.09 -5.15
CA ALA A 114 15.01 -4.08 -6.17
C ALA A 114 14.17 -3.50 -7.33
N ILE A 115 13.44 -2.40 -7.09
CA ILE A 115 12.61 -1.75 -8.12
C ILE A 115 13.31 -0.61 -8.86
N MET A 116 14.59 -0.33 -8.55
CA MET A 116 15.36 0.73 -9.20
C MET A 116 15.47 0.46 -10.71
N GLY A 117 14.97 1.40 -11.52
CA GLY A 117 15.05 1.37 -12.98
C GLY A 117 16.37 1.91 -13.51
N LYS A 118 16.41 2.21 -14.82
CA LYS A 118 17.56 2.88 -15.46
C LYS A 118 17.79 4.30 -14.93
N SER A 119 16.73 4.92 -14.41
CA SER A 119 16.73 6.23 -13.75
C SER A 119 15.77 6.20 -12.55
N GLY A 120 15.80 7.25 -11.72
CA GLY A 120 14.86 7.39 -10.60
C GLY A 120 13.39 7.56 -11.01
N SER A 121 13.10 7.86 -12.28
CA SER A 121 11.75 7.93 -12.82
C SER A 121 11.28 6.65 -13.51
N ASP A 122 12.18 5.72 -13.84
CA ASP A 122 11.85 4.49 -14.56
C ASP A 122 11.22 3.45 -13.63
N GLY A 123 9.94 3.17 -13.85
CA GLY A 123 9.13 2.24 -13.06
C GLY A 123 8.95 0.87 -13.71
N ASN A 124 9.62 0.54 -14.82
CA ASN A 124 9.42 -0.75 -15.50
C ASN A 124 9.86 -1.95 -14.63
N ASN A 125 10.74 -1.71 -13.66
CA ASN A 125 11.19 -2.71 -12.69
C ASN A 125 10.23 -2.92 -11.51
N LEU A 126 9.07 -2.23 -11.45
CA LEU A 126 8.06 -2.43 -10.40
C LEU A 126 7.73 -3.91 -10.15
N ARG A 127 7.67 -4.73 -11.20
CA ARG A 127 7.45 -6.19 -11.13
C ARG A 127 8.44 -6.96 -10.22
N LYS A 128 9.61 -6.38 -9.94
CA LYS A 128 10.66 -6.98 -9.09
C LYS A 128 10.51 -6.65 -7.60
N MET A 129 9.48 -5.89 -7.22
CA MET A 129 9.12 -5.61 -5.83
C MET A 129 9.03 -6.91 -5.02
N ASN A 130 9.42 -6.88 -3.75
CA ASN A 130 9.54 -8.09 -2.92
C ASN A 130 8.25 -8.94 -2.92
N THR A 131 7.11 -8.27 -2.83
CA THR A 131 5.80 -8.91 -2.76
C THR A 131 5.30 -9.44 -4.10
N LEU A 132 5.80 -8.89 -5.22
CA LEU A 132 5.50 -9.37 -6.56
C LEU A 132 6.41 -10.53 -6.98
N ASN A 133 7.65 -10.57 -6.48
CA ASN A 133 8.63 -11.62 -6.77
C ASN A 133 8.73 -11.94 -8.28
N GLY A 134 8.78 -10.91 -9.13
CA GLY A 134 8.81 -11.07 -10.58
C GLY A 134 7.47 -11.41 -11.24
N GLY A 135 6.35 -11.31 -10.50
CA GLY A 135 5.02 -11.71 -10.96
C GLY A 135 4.72 -13.20 -10.73
N ASP A 136 5.43 -13.86 -9.81
CA ASP A 136 5.23 -15.27 -9.51
C ASP A 136 3.88 -15.53 -8.82
N ILE A 137 2.99 -16.22 -9.52
CA ILE A 137 1.67 -16.63 -9.03
C ILE A 137 1.62 -18.10 -8.61
N THR A 138 2.71 -18.87 -8.72
CA THR A 138 2.68 -20.33 -8.48
C THR A 138 2.19 -20.65 -7.07
N TRP A 139 2.61 -19.85 -6.08
CA TRP A 139 2.17 -19.98 -4.70
C TRP A 139 0.68 -19.63 -4.49
N LEU A 140 0.02 -18.92 -5.41
CA LEU A 140 -1.42 -18.64 -5.34
C LEU A 140 -2.26 -19.85 -5.77
N LEU A 141 -1.75 -20.65 -6.71
CA LEU A 141 -2.47 -21.76 -7.33
C LEU A 141 -2.66 -22.93 -6.35
N SER A 142 -3.75 -23.68 -6.54
CA SER A 142 -4.06 -24.92 -5.82
C SER A 142 -5.04 -25.80 -6.60
N ASP A 143 -5.53 -26.87 -5.98
CA ASP A 143 -6.60 -27.68 -6.54
C ASP A 143 -7.91 -26.89 -6.69
N GLU A 144 -8.13 -25.91 -5.81
CA GLU A 144 -9.29 -25.03 -5.75
C GLU A 144 -9.12 -23.72 -6.54
N ILE A 145 -7.89 -23.17 -6.61
CA ILE A 145 -7.61 -21.89 -7.27
C ILE A 145 -6.85 -22.12 -8.58
N LYS A 146 -7.54 -21.89 -9.69
CA LYS A 146 -7.00 -22.04 -11.05
C LYS A 146 -6.61 -20.69 -11.65
N LYS A 147 -5.62 -20.72 -12.55
CA LYS A 147 -5.03 -19.53 -13.20
C LYS A 147 -6.08 -18.64 -13.89
N ASN A 148 -7.08 -19.23 -14.55
CA ASN A 148 -8.15 -18.51 -15.22
C ASN A 148 -9.09 -17.74 -14.28
N GLN A 149 -9.06 -18.04 -12.98
CA GLN A 149 -9.84 -17.31 -11.97
C GLN A 149 -9.06 -16.13 -11.35
N ILE A 150 -7.74 -16.09 -11.54
CA ILE A 150 -6.83 -15.07 -10.98
C ILE A 150 -6.08 -14.31 -12.08
N LEU A 151 -6.72 -14.09 -13.22
CA LEU A 151 -6.10 -13.39 -14.36
C LEU A 151 -5.54 -12.02 -13.96
N GLN A 152 -6.23 -11.31 -13.07
CA GLN A 152 -5.81 -10.00 -12.57
C GLN A 152 -4.66 -10.04 -11.59
N TYR A 153 -4.13 -11.22 -11.22
CA TYR A 153 -2.90 -11.37 -10.44
C TYR A 153 -1.69 -11.67 -11.32
N CYS A 154 -1.93 -12.02 -12.59
CA CYS A 154 -0.88 -12.37 -13.54
C CYS A 154 -0.28 -11.10 -14.13
N TYR A 155 0.92 -10.74 -13.66
CA TYR A 155 1.69 -9.63 -14.21
C TYR A 155 2.10 -9.91 -15.67
N PRO A 156 1.99 -8.94 -16.60
CA PRO A 156 2.42 -9.14 -17.99
C PRO A 156 3.89 -9.52 -18.10
N SER A 157 4.23 -10.38 -19.06
CA SER A 157 5.62 -10.78 -19.29
C SER A 157 6.45 -9.59 -19.79
N PRO A 158 7.78 -9.60 -19.61
CA PRO A 158 8.66 -8.59 -20.19
C PRO A 158 8.46 -8.43 -21.71
N GLU A 159 8.23 -9.53 -22.42
CA GLU A 159 7.99 -9.55 -23.87
C GLU A 159 6.65 -8.89 -24.23
N GLU A 160 5.58 -9.17 -23.47
CA GLU A 160 4.28 -8.48 -23.66
C GLU A 160 4.40 -6.97 -23.44
N MET A 161 5.15 -6.56 -22.41
CA MET A 161 5.41 -5.14 -22.12
C MET A 161 6.24 -4.46 -23.21
N GLU A 162 7.27 -5.15 -23.72
CA GLU A 162 8.12 -4.65 -24.81
C GLU A 162 7.34 -4.50 -26.12
N GLN A 163 6.55 -5.52 -26.50
CA GLN A 163 5.70 -5.49 -27.69
C GLN A 163 4.67 -4.36 -27.65
N ALA A 164 4.12 -4.06 -26.46
CA ALA A 164 3.21 -2.95 -26.25
C ALA A 164 3.91 -1.57 -26.14
N ASN A 165 5.25 -1.52 -26.22
CA ASN A 165 6.06 -0.33 -25.99
C ASN A 165 5.69 0.38 -24.67
N LEU A 166 5.46 -0.43 -23.63
CA LEU A 166 4.94 0.07 -22.36
C LEU A 166 6.03 0.82 -21.60
N ARG A 167 5.73 2.06 -21.21
CA ARG A 167 6.60 2.92 -20.41
C ARG A 167 5.93 3.23 -19.10
N ILE A 168 6.48 2.70 -18.01
CA ILE A 168 6.06 3.03 -16.66
C ILE A 168 6.94 4.14 -16.11
N THR A 169 6.34 5.23 -15.64
CA THR A 169 7.07 6.40 -15.15
C THR A 169 6.53 6.89 -13.80
N PHE A 170 7.43 7.07 -12.84
CA PHE A 170 7.11 7.67 -11.53
C PHE A 170 7.07 9.20 -11.65
N LEU A 171 5.89 9.77 -11.48
CA LEU A 171 5.66 11.20 -11.62
C LEU A 171 6.28 12.00 -10.46
N GLY A 172 6.27 11.45 -9.25
CA GLY A 172 6.84 12.08 -8.05
C GLY A 172 8.33 12.40 -8.19
N TYR A 173 9.07 11.68 -9.04
CA TYR A 173 10.47 11.97 -9.33
C TYR A 173 10.69 13.39 -9.90
N PHE A 174 9.72 13.92 -10.63
CA PHE A 174 9.84 15.23 -11.28
C PHE A 174 9.32 16.38 -10.41
N TRP A 175 8.76 16.10 -9.22
CA TRP A 175 8.18 17.11 -8.35
C TRP A 175 9.05 17.35 -7.13
N LYS A 176 9.44 18.60 -6.92
CA LYS A 176 10.25 18.99 -5.75
C LYS A 176 9.49 18.90 -4.42
N ASP A 177 8.17 18.95 -4.47
CA ASP A 177 7.29 19.06 -3.32
C ASP A 177 6.33 17.85 -3.19
N TRP A 178 6.69 16.69 -3.78
CA TRP A 178 6.00 15.43 -3.54
C TRP A 178 6.28 14.97 -2.11
N SER A 179 5.29 15.08 -1.23
CA SER A 179 5.37 14.61 0.15
C SER A 179 3.99 14.23 0.67
N LEU A 180 3.96 13.44 1.74
CA LEU A 180 2.74 13.01 2.40
C LEU A 180 1.80 14.20 2.68
N LEU A 181 2.33 15.24 3.34
CA LEU A 181 1.57 16.41 3.78
C LEU A 181 1.15 17.32 2.63
N ASN A 182 2.03 17.59 1.67
CA ASN A 182 1.68 18.43 0.52
C ASN A 182 0.60 17.77 -0.34
N ASN A 183 0.72 16.46 -0.57
CA ASN A 183 -0.28 15.69 -1.31
C ASN A 183 -1.61 15.65 -0.55
N GLY A 184 -1.56 15.49 0.78
CA GLY A 184 -2.72 15.55 1.67
C GLY A 184 -3.46 16.87 1.59
N ILE A 185 -2.78 17.99 1.90
CA ILE A 185 -3.35 19.34 1.91
C ILE A 185 -3.96 19.67 0.54
N TYR A 186 -3.24 19.42 -0.55
CA TYR A 186 -3.72 19.69 -1.90
C TYR A 186 -5.03 18.95 -2.22
N SER A 187 -5.13 17.71 -1.77
CA SER A 187 -6.26 16.83 -2.06
C SER A 187 -7.47 17.11 -1.16
N ILE A 188 -7.25 17.40 0.12
CA ILE A 188 -8.30 17.80 1.08
C ILE A 188 -9.02 19.05 0.57
N LEU A 189 -8.25 20.04 0.10
CA LEU A 189 -8.81 21.26 -0.51
C LEU A 189 -9.62 21.00 -1.80
N ARG A 190 -9.64 19.77 -2.30
CA ARG A 190 -10.37 19.32 -3.51
C ARG A 190 -11.31 18.15 -3.23
N GLY A 191 -11.79 18.05 -1.99
CA GLY A 191 -12.85 17.11 -1.62
C GLY A 191 -12.37 15.72 -1.21
N LEU A 192 -11.07 15.51 -0.95
CA LEU A 192 -10.62 14.27 -0.32
C LEU A 192 -11.16 14.18 1.11
N ASP A 193 -11.94 13.14 1.39
CA ASP A 193 -12.35 12.77 2.74
C ASP A 193 -11.28 11.92 3.43
N ILE A 194 -11.05 12.18 4.72
CA ILE A 194 -9.94 11.63 5.50
C ILE A 194 -10.43 10.83 6.72
N ARG A 195 -9.51 10.19 7.43
CA ARG A 195 -9.80 9.47 8.67
C ARG A 195 -10.07 10.44 9.82
N ASP A 196 -11.05 10.10 10.65
CA ASP A 196 -11.43 10.80 11.88
C ASP A 196 -11.06 10.01 13.15
N GLU A 197 -10.57 8.78 12.97
CA GLU A 197 -10.10 7.90 14.02
C GLU A 197 -8.91 8.49 14.78
N LYS A 198 -8.77 8.12 16.06
CA LYS A 198 -7.71 8.69 16.89
C LYS A 198 -6.35 8.10 16.49
N PRO A 199 -5.24 8.88 16.54
CA PRO A 199 -3.92 8.42 16.11
C PRO A 199 -3.45 7.12 16.77
N TRP A 200 -3.75 6.92 18.06
CA TRP A 200 -3.38 5.71 18.81
C TRP A 200 -4.21 4.47 18.44
N GLU A 201 -5.31 4.63 17.71
CA GLU A 201 -6.09 3.50 17.20
C GLU A 201 -5.57 2.97 15.87
N ILE A 202 -4.95 3.84 15.06
CA ILE A 202 -4.54 3.53 13.68
C ILE A 202 -3.04 3.63 13.41
N GLY A 203 -2.25 4.06 14.39
CA GLY A 203 -0.82 4.31 14.20
C GLY A 203 -0.56 5.29 13.06
N ASP A 204 -1.38 6.34 12.96
CA ASP A 204 -1.27 7.39 11.94
C ASP A 204 -1.78 8.72 12.54
N PRO A 205 -0.90 9.72 12.79
CA PRO A 205 -1.30 11.01 13.32
C PRO A 205 -1.98 11.92 12.30
N TYR A 206 -1.84 11.64 11.01
CA TYR A 206 -2.33 12.49 9.94
C TYR A 206 -3.67 12.00 9.38
N GLY A 207 -3.93 10.69 9.38
CA GLY A 207 -5.21 10.13 8.96
C GLY A 207 -5.50 10.29 7.46
N ILE A 208 -4.46 10.50 6.64
CA ILE A 208 -4.58 10.78 5.20
C ILE A 208 -4.15 9.59 4.32
N THR A 209 -3.90 8.43 4.93
CA THR A 209 -3.45 7.23 4.21
C THR A 209 -4.39 6.05 4.37
N SER A 210 -4.29 5.10 3.42
CA SER A 210 -5.12 3.88 3.40
C SER A 210 -6.59 4.20 3.61
N LEU A 211 -7.14 5.11 2.80
CA LEU A 211 -8.50 5.65 3.02
C LEU A 211 -9.58 4.71 2.49
N ASP A 212 -9.20 3.78 1.63
CA ASP A 212 -10.02 2.84 0.88
C ASP A 212 -10.24 1.48 1.58
N GLU A 213 -9.48 1.20 2.65
CA GLU A 213 -9.57 -0.03 3.45
C GLU A 213 -8.89 0.14 4.82
N ASP A 214 -9.11 -0.77 5.77
CA ASP A 214 -8.61 -0.64 7.15
C ASP A 214 -7.45 -1.58 7.54
N PHE A 215 -7.13 -2.58 6.72
CA PHE A 215 -6.23 -3.66 7.09
C PHE A 215 -4.74 -3.27 7.00
N VAL A 216 -4.38 -2.19 6.32
CA VAL A 216 -2.99 -1.69 6.35
C VAL A 216 -2.58 -1.32 7.76
N THR A 217 -3.49 -0.85 8.61
CA THR A 217 -3.21 -0.47 10.01
C THR A 217 -2.54 -1.59 10.80
N PHE A 218 -3.14 -2.80 10.86
CA PHE A 218 -2.50 -3.90 11.58
C PHE A 218 -1.28 -4.44 10.82
N ASN A 219 -1.23 -4.32 9.49
CA ASN A 219 -0.07 -4.76 8.72
C ASN A 219 1.18 -3.91 9.03
N GLN A 220 1.00 -2.61 9.30
CA GLN A 220 2.07 -1.73 9.80
C GLN A 220 2.50 -2.09 11.22
N MET A 221 1.58 -2.54 12.09
CA MET A 221 1.93 -3.12 13.38
C MET A 221 2.76 -4.41 13.23
N ILE A 222 2.38 -5.31 12.32
CA ILE A 222 3.16 -6.52 12.05
C ILE A 222 4.56 -6.18 11.52
N LYS A 223 4.66 -5.19 10.61
CA LYS A 223 5.95 -4.66 10.13
C LYS A 223 6.83 -4.18 11.30
N TYR A 224 6.24 -3.42 12.23
CA TYR A 224 6.92 -2.98 13.44
C TYR A 224 7.43 -4.15 14.30
N LEU A 225 6.61 -5.18 14.55
CA LEU A 225 7.02 -6.35 15.34
C LEU A 225 8.08 -7.22 14.65
N LYS A 226 8.16 -7.20 13.32
CA LYS A 226 9.18 -7.89 12.53
C LYS A 226 10.51 -7.14 12.50
N TYR A 227 10.46 -5.81 12.36
CA TYR A 227 11.63 -5.03 11.93
C TYR A 227 11.98 -3.85 12.85
N GLY A 228 11.19 -3.57 13.89
CA GLY A 228 11.40 -2.46 14.81
C GLY A 228 10.90 -1.10 14.30
N PHE A 229 10.27 -1.05 13.12
CA PHE A 229 9.70 0.16 12.55
C PHE A 229 8.42 -0.10 11.75
N GLY A 230 7.49 0.83 11.79
CA GLY A 230 6.24 0.80 11.03
C GLY A 230 6.02 2.11 10.28
N ARG A 231 4.76 2.51 10.15
CA ARG A 231 4.32 3.68 9.36
C ARG A 231 4.91 4.99 9.86
N ILE A 232 4.99 5.16 11.18
CA ILE A 232 5.37 6.46 11.76
C ILE A 232 6.84 6.74 11.51
N THR A 233 7.68 5.70 11.60
CA THR A 233 9.08 5.81 11.24
C THR A 233 9.23 6.24 9.77
N ASP A 234 8.42 5.71 8.85
CA ASP A 234 8.49 6.12 7.43
C ASP A 234 8.16 7.62 7.27
N TYR A 235 7.11 8.12 7.93
CA TYR A 235 6.70 9.54 7.87
C TYR A 235 7.75 10.47 8.49
N VAL A 236 8.22 10.14 9.69
CA VAL A 236 9.22 10.94 10.39
C VAL A 236 10.52 11.03 9.60
N ASN A 237 10.94 9.93 8.95
CA ASN A 237 12.13 9.96 8.09
C ASN A 237 11.93 10.85 6.86
N GLU A 238 10.74 10.84 6.24
CA GLU A 238 10.42 11.78 5.15
C GLU A 238 10.47 13.23 5.63
N ASP A 239 9.80 13.54 6.74
CA ASP A 239 9.70 14.89 7.29
C ASP A 239 11.07 15.44 7.74
N ILE A 240 11.93 14.61 8.33
CA ILE A 240 13.31 14.99 8.70
C ILE A 240 14.14 15.29 7.45
N ARG A 241 14.09 14.44 6.41
CA ARG A 241 14.84 14.68 5.15
C ARG A 241 14.39 15.95 4.45
N ASN A 242 13.11 16.29 4.57
CA ASN A 242 12.52 17.50 4.01
C ASN A 242 12.73 18.75 4.89
N GLY A 243 13.35 18.62 6.06
CA GLY A 243 13.55 19.73 7.00
C GLY A 243 12.27 20.24 7.66
N ILE A 244 11.20 19.43 7.65
CA ILE A 244 9.90 19.75 8.27
C ILE A 244 9.92 19.46 9.77
N MET A 245 10.72 18.47 10.19
CA MET A 245 10.74 17.95 11.56
C MET A 245 12.18 17.75 12.06
N THR A 246 12.41 18.01 13.35
CA THR A 246 13.67 17.68 14.00
C THR A 246 13.75 16.18 14.32
N ARG A 247 14.97 15.64 14.51
CA ARG A 247 15.14 14.25 14.93
C ARG A 247 14.52 14.00 16.29
N GLU A 248 14.65 14.97 17.19
CA GLU A 248 14.15 14.92 18.56
C GLU A 248 12.64 14.77 18.60
N ASP A 249 11.92 15.61 17.84
CA ASP A 249 10.46 15.54 17.72
C ASP A 249 10.01 14.22 17.06
N GLY A 250 10.75 13.79 16.03
CA GLY A 250 10.51 12.54 15.33
C GLY A 250 10.59 11.32 16.25
N VAL A 251 11.59 11.26 17.12
CA VAL A 251 11.74 10.20 18.13
C VAL A 251 10.53 10.15 19.07
N GLN A 252 9.98 11.30 19.47
CA GLN A 252 8.79 11.32 20.34
C GLN A 252 7.56 10.76 19.64
N LEU A 253 7.35 11.10 18.36
CA LEU A 253 6.23 10.58 17.58
C LEU A 253 6.31 9.08 17.37
N VAL A 254 7.50 8.57 16.99
CA VAL A 254 7.71 7.12 16.80
C VAL A 254 7.44 6.36 18.09
N LYS A 255 7.95 6.82 19.23
CA LYS A 255 7.68 6.19 20.54
C LYS A 255 6.20 6.16 20.89
N LYS A 256 5.43 7.15 20.46
CA LYS A 256 4.02 7.30 20.82
C LYS A 256 3.09 6.46 19.95
N TYR A 257 3.38 6.32 18.66
CA TYR A 257 2.41 5.83 17.69
C TYR A 257 2.89 4.65 16.85
N ASP A 258 4.20 4.41 16.70
CA ASP A 258 4.66 3.35 15.81
C ASP A 258 4.32 1.97 16.39
N GLY A 259 3.81 1.09 15.53
CA GLY A 259 3.30 -0.21 15.96
C GLY A 259 1.96 -0.19 16.71
N THR A 260 1.30 0.96 16.89
CA THR A 260 -0.02 1.00 17.52
C THR A 260 -1.12 0.55 16.55
N CYS A 261 -2.07 -0.23 17.05
CA CYS A 261 -3.22 -0.72 16.31
C CYS A 261 -4.34 -1.08 17.30
N SER A 262 -5.55 -0.56 17.06
CA SER A 262 -6.71 -0.89 17.88
C SER A 262 -7.16 -2.34 17.65
N PRO A 263 -7.50 -3.10 18.72
CA PRO A 263 -8.00 -4.47 18.59
C PRO A 263 -9.16 -4.65 17.61
N LYS A 264 -10.00 -3.62 17.42
CA LYS A 264 -11.14 -3.65 16.48
C LYS A 264 -10.72 -3.98 15.04
N TYR A 265 -9.54 -3.53 14.60
CA TYR A 265 -9.05 -3.81 13.24
C TYR A 265 -8.54 -5.23 13.10
N ILE A 266 -7.98 -5.79 14.17
CA ILE A 266 -7.54 -7.18 14.25
C ILE A 266 -8.77 -8.10 14.22
N GLU A 267 -9.78 -7.79 15.04
CA GLU A 267 -11.05 -8.53 15.05
C GLU A 267 -11.76 -8.47 13.69
N LYS A 268 -11.84 -7.28 13.07
CA LYS A 268 -12.41 -7.12 11.72
C LYS A 268 -11.68 -7.99 10.69
N PHE A 269 -10.34 -8.05 10.73
CA PHE A 269 -9.56 -8.88 9.83
C PHE A 269 -9.71 -10.37 10.12
N ALA A 270 -9.65 -10.78 11.38
CA ALA A 270 -9.80 -12.17 11.81
C ALA A 270 -11.16 -12.72 11.34
N ASN A 271 -12.24 -11.98 11.59
CA ASN A 271 -13.58 -12.28 11.06
C ASN A 271 -13.59 -12.30 9.53
N TYR A 272 -12.93 -11.34 8.88
CA TYR A 272 -12.86 -11.26 7.43
C TYR A 272 -12.20 -12.49 6.82
N ILE A 273 -11.14 -13.06 7.40
CA ILE A 273 -10.51 -14.29 6.88
C ILE A 273 -11.02 -15.57 7.56
N GLY A 274 -11.93 -15.48 8.53
CA GLY A 274 -12.50 -16.65 9.22
C GLY A 274 -11.50 -17.38 10.12
N ILE A 275 -10.77 -16.63 10.95
CA ILE A 275 -9.94 -17.14 12.05
C ILE A 275 -10.33 -16.43 13.35
N THR A 276 -9.92 -16.96 14.50
CA THR A 276 -10.07 -16.27 15.78
C THR A 276 -8.98 -15.20 15.98
N VAL A 277 -9.19 -14.30 16.95
CA VAL A 277 -8.17 -13.31 17.33
C VAL A 277 -6.95 -13.99 17.94
N GLU A 278 -7.13 -15.11 18.63
CA GLU A 278 -6.06 -15.93 19.18
C GLU A 278 -5.21 -16.54 18.05
N GLU A 279 -5.84 -17.17 17.05
CA GLU A 279 -5.14 -17.72 15.87
C GLU A 279 -4.38 -16.63 15.10
N PHE A 280 -4.92 -15.41 15.03
CA PHE A 280 -4.22 -14.25 14.46
C PHE A 280 -2.92 -13.97 15.22
N TRP A 281 -2.96 -13.90 16.55
CA TRP A 281 -1.79 -13.60 17.35
C TRP A 281 -0.78 -14.75 17.38
N GLU A 282 -1.23 -16.00 17.38
CA GLU A 282 -0.36 -17.17 17.25
C GLU A 282 0.40 -17.18 15.91
N GLN A 283 -0.23 -16.72 14.82
CA GLN A 283 0.44 -16.54 13.54
C GLN A 283 1.45 -15.38 13.58
N VAL A 284 1.09 -14.25 14.19
CA VAL A 284 1.98 -13.09 14.31
C VAL A 284 3.20 -13.41 15.18
N ASP A 285 3.00 -14.15 16.27
CA ASP A 285 4.04 -14.60 17.20
C ASP A 285 5.22 -15.26 16.49
N GLN A 286 4.95 -16.08 15.48
CA GLN A 286 5.98 -16.80 14.72
C GLN A 286 6.89 -15.86 13.92
N SER A 287 6.47 -14.62 13.73
CA SER A 287 7.19 -13.60 12.95
C SER A 287 7.76 -12.47 13.80
N VAL A 288 7.47 -12.43 15.10
CA VAL A 288 8.01 -11.38 15.96
C VAL A 288 9.51 -11.57 16.14
N ASN A 289 10.27 -10.50 15.94
CA ASN A 289 11.72 -10.54 16.13
C ASN A 289 12.06 -10.54 17.63
N SER A 290 12.55 -11.68 18.13
CA SER A 290 12.89 -11.88 19.54
C SER A 290 14.15 -11.14 20.00
N GLU A 291 14.99 -10.65 19.08
CA GLU A 291 16.10 -9.74 19.40
C GLU A 291 15.58 -8.33 19.69
N LEU A 292 14.55 -7.89 18.96
CA LEU A 292 13.96 -6.55 19.10
C LEU A 292 12.85 -6.47 20.15
N PHE A 293 12.17 -7.58 20.43
CA PHE A 293 10.98 -7.60 21.30
C PHE A 293 11.02 -8.72 22.33
N GLU A 294 10.50 -8.43 23.51
CA GLU A 294 10.19 -9.39 24.56
C GLU A 294 8.68 -9.66 24.56
N LYS A 295 8.27 -10.92 24.39
CA LYS A 295 6.87 -11.32 24.51
C LYS A 295 6.48 -11.37 25.99
N ILE A 296 5.52 -10.55 26.39
CA ILE A 296 4.99 -10.48 27.76
C ILE A 296 3.58 -11.08 27.87
N GLY A 297 2.94 -11.40 26.76
CA GLY A 297 1.63 -12.04 26.68
C GLY A 297 1.15 -12.18 25.23
N LEU A 298 0.00 -12.82 25.02
CA LEU A 298 -0.59 -12.90 23.68
C LEU A 298 -0.90 -11.50 23.15
N GLY A 299 -0.33 -11.16 22.00
CA GLY A 299 -0.45 -9.83 21.40
C GLY A 299 0.19 -8.68 22.19
N LYS A 300 1.03 -8.98 23.19
CA LYS A 300 1.71 -7.97 24.02
C LYS A 300 3.22 -8.16 23.95
N TYR A 301 3.89 -7.15 23.41
CA TYR A 301 5.34 -7.16 23.23
C TYR A 301 5.96 -5.88 23.77
N LYS A 302 7.11 -6.03 24.44
CA LYS A 302 7.90 -4.91 24.96
C LYS A 302 9.15 -4.73 24.08
N PRO A 303 9.40 -3.53 23.51
CA PRO A 303 10.61 -3.30 22.73
C PRO A 303 11.85 -3.37 23.62
N LYS A 304 12.93 -3.95 23.08
CA LYS A 304 14.26 -4.07 23.69
C LYS A 304 15.25 -2.99 23.22
N PHE A 305 14.83 -2.16 22.27
CA PHE A 305 15.65 -1.10 21.68
C PHE A 305 15.18 0.29 22.12
N VAL A 306 16.06 1.27 21.96
CA VAL A 306 15.75 2.69 22.13
C VAL A 306 15.59 3.35 20.76
N VAL A 307 14.41 3.90 20.50
CA VAL A 307 14.11 4.63 19.25
C VAL A 307 15.16 5.71 18.99
N GLY A 308 15.75 5.69 17.80
CA GLY A 308 16.80 6.62 17.39
C GLY A 308 18.22 6.27 17.85
N VAL A 309 18.40 5.18 18.61
CA VAL A 309 19.71 4.70 19.09
C VAL A 309 19.97 3.28 18.59
N GLY A 310 19.09 2.31 18.88
CA GLY A 310 19.27 0.89 18.55
C GLY A 310 19.09 -0.04 19.75
N LEU A 311 19.53 -1.30 19.60
CA LEU A 311 19.63 -2.31 20.66
C LEU A 311 20.71 -1.97 21.69
#